data_AF-A0A2V6PG33-F1
#
_entry.id   AF-A0A2V6PG33-F1
#
_cell.length_a   1.000
_cell.length_b   1.000
_cell.length_c   1.000
_cell.angle_alpha   90.00
_cell.angle_beta   90.00
_cell.angle_gamma   90.00
#
_symmetry.space_group_name_H-M   'P 1'
#
loop_
_entity.id
_entity.type
_entity.pdbx_description
1 polymer ?
#
loop_
_entity_poly.entity_id
_entity_poly.type
_entity_poly.pdbx_seq_one_letter_code
_entity_poly.pdbx_strand_id
1 'polypeptide(L)'
;MTATEQSLLQALIELEQTAQSMPTARPRPDLLPFFARIDELTRQLPKDTDPALLHYLQRKSYEKARRWLEGREAENHSGNCRH
;
A
#
# COMPACT_ATOMS: atom_id res chain seq x y z
N MET A 1 -6.58 -4.94 -10.10
CA MET A 1 -6.48 -4.63 -8.65
C MET A 1 -7.82 -4.10 -8.14
N THR A 2 -8.26 -4.45 -6.93
CA THR A 2 -9.50 -3.92 -6.32
C THR A 2 -9.34 -2.47 -5.83
N ALA A 3 -10.45 -1.78 -5.56
CA ALA A 3 -10.42 -0.42 -5.02
C ALA A 3 -9.73 -0.33 -3.63
N THR A 4 -9.89 -1.37 -2.80
CA THR A 4 -9.24 -1.45 -1.49
C THR A 4 -7.73 -1.65 -1.63
N GLU A 5 -7.29 -2.53 -2.52
CA GLU A 5 -5.86 -2.71 -2.82
C GLU A 5 -5.23 -1.42 -3.38
N GLN A 6 -5.90 -0.71 -4.30
CA GLN A 6 -5.46 0.60 -4.82
C GLN A 6 -5.31 1.64 -3.71
N SER A 7 -6.30 1.73 -2.84
CA SER A 7 -6.25 2.63 -1.67
C SER A 7 -5.12 2.26 -0.71
N LEU A 8 -4.85 0.97 -0.54
CA LEU A 8 -3.74 0.46 0.27
C LEU A 8 -2.39 0.80 -0.35
N LEU A 9 -2.23 0.61 -1.67
CA LEU A 9 -1.01 0.99 -2.38
C LEU A 9 -0.75 2.49 -2.23
N GLN A 10 -1.77 3.32 -2.44
CA GLN A 10 -1.64 4.77 -2.27
C GLN A 10 -1.21 5.13 -0.85
N ALA A 11 -1.82 4.54 0.17
CA ALA A 11 -1.46 4.79 1.57
C ALA A 11 -0.01 4.37 1.90
N LEU A 12 0.48 3.27 1.31
CA LEU A 12 1.87 2.80 1.46
C LEU A 12 2.86 3.77 0.80
N ILE A 13 2.52 4.29 -0.39
CA ILE A 13 3.34 5.30 -1.08
C ILE A 13 3.36 6.60 -0.27
N GLU A 14 2.20 7.09 0.17
CA GLU A 14 2.11 8.33 0.97
C GLU A 14 2.92 8.23 2.27
N LEU A 15 2.86 7.09 2.97
CA LEU A 15 3.68 6.83 4.16
C LEU A 15 5.17 6.96 3.83
N GLU A 16 5.63 6.33 2.75
CA GLU A 16 7.04 6.34 2.33
C GLU A 16 7.50 7.74 1.94
N GLN A 17 6.71 8.48 1.17
CA GLN A 17 7.01 9.85 0.75
C GLN A 17 7.06 10.80 1.96
N THR A 18 6.14 10.63 2.90
CA THR A 18 6.09 11.42 4.15
C THR A 18 7.29 11.12 5.04
N ALA A 19 7.67 9.84 5.18
CA ALA A 19 8.85 9.42 5.92
C ALA A 19 10.15 9.97 5.31
N GLN A 20 10.26 9.97 3.98
CA GLN A 20 11.41 10.55 3.26
C GLN A 20 11.49 12.07 3.39
N SER A 21 10.34 12.75 3.47
CA SER A 21 10.28 14.21 3.64
C SER A 21 10.41 14.65 5.11
N MET A 22 10.29 13.74 6.07
CA MET A 22 10.41 14.00 7.51
C MET A 22 11.70 14.73 7.95
N PRO A 23 12.91 14.42 7.44
CA PRO A 23 14.13 15.10 7.86
C PRO A 23 14.16 16.60 7.48
N THR A 24 13.42 17.01 6.44
CA THR A 24 13.37 18.39 5.97
C THR A 24 12.07 19.11 6.32
N ALA A 25 11.01 18.38 6.71
CA ALA A 25 9.71 18.93 7.05
C ALA A 25 9.68 19.63 8.42
N ARG A 26 9.14 20.85 8.45
CA ARG A 26 8.77 21.59 9.66
C ARG A 26 7.34 22.13 9.52
N PRO A 27 6.40 21.73 10.41
CA PRO A 27 6.53 20.78 11.51
C PRO A 27 6.74 19.33 11.04
N ARG A 28 7.19 18.46 11.96
CA ARG A 28 7.38 17.03 11.66
C ARG A 28 6.01 16.39 11.39
N PRO A 29 5.81 15.72 10.24
CA PRO A 29 4.54 15.07 9.94
C PRO A 29 4.31 13.84 10.82
N ASP A 30 3.04 13.61 11.18
CA ASP A 30 2.60 12.44 11.96
C ASP A 30 2.42 11.21 11.06
N LEU A 31 3.16 10.13 11.36
CA LEU A 31 3.06 8.87 10.62
C LEU A 31 1.98 7.93 11.17
N LEU A 32 1.54 8.15 12.40
CA LEU A 32 0.49 7.37 13.07
C LEU A 32 -0.80 7.19 12.25
N PRO A 33 -1.39 8.24 11.64
CA PRO A 33 -2.63 8.09 10.86
C PRO A 33 -2.43 7.20 9.63
N PHE A 34 -1.24 7.17 9.03
CA PHE A 34 -0.95 6.29 7.88
C PHE A 34 -0.97 4.82 8.29
N PHE A 35 -0.36 4.47 9.43
CA PHE A 35 -0.40 3.09 9.94
C PHE A 35 -1.82 2.65 10.28
N ALA A 36 -2.61 3.52 10.91
CA ALA A 36 -4.02 3.24 11.21
C ALA A 36 -4.82 2.98 9.93
N ARG A 37 -4.67 3.86 8.92
CA ARG A 37 -5.34 3.71 7.62
C ARG A 37 -4.94 2.42 6.90
N ILE A 38 -3.65 2.05 6.92
CA ILE A 38 -3.16 0.80 6.34
C ILE A 38 -3.78 -0.41 7.05
N ASP A 39 -3.87 -0.39 8.39
CA ASP A 39 -4.49 -1.47 9.16
C ASP A 39 -5.98 -1.62 8.85
N GLU A 40 -6.72 -0.50 8.79
CA GLU A 40 -8.13 -0.48 8.41
C GLU A 40 -8.36 -1.01 6.98
N LEU A 41 -7.52 -0.59 6.02
CA LEU A 41 -7.60 -1.09 4.64
C LEU A 41 -7.25 -2.57 4.57
N THR A 42 -6.28 -3.03 5.36
CA THR A 42 -5.90 -4.44 5.46
C THR A 42 -7.06 -5.31 5.94
N ARG A 43 -7.87 -4.81 6.90
CA ARG A 43 -9.07 -5.51 7.38
C ARG A 43 -10.22 -5.55 6.36
N GLN A 44 -10.24 -4.59 5.45
CA GLN A 44 -11.23 -4.49 4.38
C GLN A 44 -10.83 -5.25 3.10
N LEU A 45 -9.65 -5.88 3.09
CA LEU A 45 -9.18 -6.66 1.95
C LEU A 45 -10.13 -7.84 1.71
N PRO A 46 -10.44 -8.14 0.43
CA PRO A 46 -11.28 -9.28 0.09
C PRO A 46 -10.61 -10.59 0.50
N LYS A 47 -11.43 -11.63 0.69
CA LYS A 47 -10.95 -12.98 1.05
C LYS A 47 -10.10 -13.63 -0.06
N ASP A 48 -10.23 -13.12 -1.28
CA ASP A 48 -9.46 -13.50 -2.46
C ASP A 48 -8.07 -12.84 -2.50
N THR A 49 -7.76 -11.97 -1.54
CA THR A 49 -6.44 -11.35 -1.46
C THR A 49 -5.35 -12.38 -1.26
N ASP A 50 -4.27 -12.20 -2.02
CA ASP A 50 -3.13 -13.10 -2.00
C ASP A 50 -2.49 -13.18 -0.60
N PRO A 51 -2.21 -14.39 -0.09
CA PRO A 51 -1.63 -14.58 1.24
C PRO A 51 -0.22 -13.97 1.37
N ALA A 52 0.53 -13.79 0.28
CA ALA A 52 1.82 -13.11 0.31
C ALA A 52 1.67 -11.64 0.71
N LEU A 53 0.67 -10.94 0.17
CA LEU A 53 0.38 -9.55 0.54
C LEU A 53 0.02 -9.45 2.03
N LEU A 54 -0.87 -10.31 2.51
CA LEU A 54 -1.26 -10.36 3.92
C LEU A 54 -0.05 -10.63 4.83
N HIS A 55 0.86 -11.52 4.41
CA HIS A 55 2.09 -11.79 5.14
C HIS A 55 2.99 -10.54 5.24
N TYR A 56 3.16 -9.78 4.15
CA TYR A 56 3.95 -8.55 4.18
C TYR A 56 3.34 -7.48 5.10
N LEU A 57 2.02 -7.31 5.07
CA LEU A 57 1.30 -6.36 5.91
C LEU A 57 1.42 -6.73 7.40
N GLN A 58 1.23 -8.00 7.75
CA GLN A 58 1.37 -8.50 9.13
C GLN A 58 2.80 -8.34 9.66
N ARG A 59 3.81 -8.52 8.81
CA ARG A 59 5.22 -8.32 9.18
C ARG A 59 5.68 -6.86 9.14
N LYS A 60 4.76 -5.91 8.93
CA LYS A 60 5.06 -4.48 8.76
C LYS A 60 6.10 -4.22 7.66
N SER A 61 6.18 -5.13 6.68
CA SER A 61 7.08 -5.02 5.54
C SER A 61 6.39 -4.20 4.44
N TYR A 62 6.08 -2.93 4.76
CA TYR A 62 5.32 -2.02 3.91
C TYR A 62 5.97 -1.82 2.53
N GLU A 63 7.30 -1.76 2.48
CA GLU A 63 8.05 -1.64 1.23
C GLU A 63 7.84 -2.84 0.30
N LYS A 64 7.79 -4.06 0.86
CA LYS A 64 7.52 -5.29 0.08
C LYS A 64 6.06 -5.36 -0.36
N ALA A 65 5.13 -4.99 0.54
CA ALA A 65 3.70 -4.93 0.22
C ALA A 65 3.45 -3.95 -0.94
N ARG A 66 4.11 -2.79 -0.92
CA ARG A 66 4.05 -1.78 -1.98
C ARG A 66 4.55 -2.36 -3.31
N ARG A 67 5.77 -2.91 -3.36
CA ARG A 67 6.33 -3.51 -4.58
C ARG A 67 5.48 -4.64 -5.13
N TRP A 68 4.87 -5.45 -4.25
CA TRP A 68 3.96 -6.52 -4.65
C TRP A 68 2.69 -5.97 -5.31
N LEU A 69 2.10 -4.93 -4.73
CA LEU A 69 0.91 -4.26 -5.29
C LEU A 69 1.24 -3.52 -6.60
N GLU A 70 2.38 -2.83 -6.69
CA GLU A 70 2.86 -2.18 -7.93
C GLU A 70 3.10 -3.19 -9.05
N GLY A 71 3.65 -4.36 -8.73
CA GLY A 71 3.80 -5.46 -9.69
C GLY A 71 2.45 -5.92 -10.24
N ARG A 72 1.45 -6.11 -9.36
CA ARG A 72 0.09 -6.48 -9.77
C ARG A 72 -0.60 -5.39 -10.59
N GLU A 73 -0.43 -4.12 -10.25
CA GLU A 73 -0.95 -3.00 -11.05
C GLU A 73 -0.34 -3.01 -12.45
N ALA A 74 0.97 -3.16 -12.56
CA ALA A 74 1.67 -3.21 -13.85
C ALA A 74 1.23 -4.40 -14.70
N GLU A 75 1.04 -5.58 -14.09
CA GLU A 75 0.50 -6.77 -14.76
C GLU A 75 -0.96 -6.57 -15.19
N ASN A 76 -1.81 -5.99 -14.33
CA ASN A 76 -3.22 -5.71 -14.64
C ASN A 76 -3.35 -4.67 -15.76
N HIS A 77 -2.55 -3.59 -15.74
CA HIS A 77 -2.53 -2.57 -16.78
C HIS A 77 -2.04 -3.10 -18.12
N SER A 78 -1.04 -3.99 -18.11
CA SER A 78 -0.53 -4.63 -19.33
C SER A 78 -1.52 -5.65 -19.92
N GLY A 79 -2.37 -6.25 -19.10
CA GLY A 79 -3.37 -7.26 -19.50
C GLY A 79 -4.74 -6.70 -19.91
N ASN A 80 -5.08 -5.45 -19.58
CA ASN A 80 -6.45 -4.93 -19.76
C ASN A 80 -6.67 -4.08 -21.03
N CYS A 81 -5.69 -3.98 -21.93
CA CYS A 81 -5.86 -3.31 -23.23
C CYS A 81 -6.24 -4.30 -24.35
N ARG A 82 -7.39 -4.98 -24.22
CA ARG A 82 -8.04 -5.71 -25.33
C ARG A 82 -9.57 -5.78 -25.15
N HIS A 83 -10.27 -4.74 -25.55
CA HIS A 83 -11.48 -4.85 -26.39
C HIS A 83 -11.87 -3.50 -26.99
#